data_AF-A0A166KQR4-F1
#
_entry.id   AF-A0A166KQR4-F1
#
_cell.length_a   1.000
_cell.length_b   1.000
_cell.length_c   1.000
_cell.angle_alpha   90.00
_cell.angle_beta   90.00
_cell.angle_gamma   90.00
#
_symmetry.space_group_name_H-M   'P 1'
#
loop_
_entity.id
_entity.type
_entity.pdbx_description
1 polymer ?
#
loop_
_entity_poly.entity_id
_entity_poly.type
_entity_poly.pdbx_seq_one_letter_code
_entity_poly.pdbx_strand_id
1 'polypeptide(L)'
;MTIELVPLTLPESADASNFADFGRQVKNVDPGALSPEQFKEIEQALYTHDALLFRGVDLTPEQQYNLVKAFDPSSESYGLGNNKTGKEKKSILHPYLKTIPRQPQVQLIGNGTVYDHEGLTEAVLKHPSHTVFHKSRVSEEDTVKGITRFYRWHMDAALYELAPPKVTTLYSIAVPQGPAQTCRYDDGTGDELKVPLGTTAFVSGRTMFNILPAELKSLAVRTRVKFAPHGFVWMAPAHAHSTGLGMETEGLELPYNELPPWEESKVVTLPMCWKNPVTGHLHLEVAPCNAAELLIDPLPAGANREGPIYPDGAHLTDLKEVRETLYKMQRPGIAPSLVYPHDWHEKDLVLFHNRGVLHSVVGAFAPDQIRKFHQCNLAGSDFPKGPTEEDTKKWA
;
A
#
# COMPACT_ATOMS: atom_id res chain seq x y z
N MET A 1 13.43 18.73 22.73
CA MET A 1 13.70 17.39 23.29
C MET A 1 13.83 16.44 22.11
N THR A 2 14.89 15.64 22.06
CA THR A 2 15.14 14.69 20.97
C THR A 2 14.12 13.55 21.02
N ILE A 3 13.62 13.10 19.87
CA ILE A 3 12.69 11.97 19.82
C ILE A 3 13.42 10.66 20.20
N GLU A 4 12.70 9.69 20.76
CA GLU A 4 13.22 8.33 20.98
C GLU A 4 12.60 7.40 19.94
N LEU A 5 13.44 6.62 19.24
CA LEU A 5 13.04 5.63 18.26
C LEU A 5 13.37 4.23 18.76
N VAL A 6 12.35 3.39 18.91
CA VAL A 6 12.49 2.00 19.36
C VAL A 6 12.04 1.06 18.25
N PRO A 7 12.80 0.00 17.90
CA PRO A 7 12.34 -1.00 16.93
C PRO A 7 10.94 -1.54 17.28
N LEU A 8 10.10 -1.75 16.27
CA LEU A 8 8.81 -2.39 16.47
C LEU A 8 9.00 -3.85 16.92
N THR A 9 8.11 -4.32 17.78
CA THR A 9 8.05 -5.75 18.14
C THR A 9 7.65 -6.56 16.90
N LEU A 10 8.50 -7.48 16.48
CA LEU A 10 8.27 -8.34 15.32
C LEU A 10 7.48 -9.61 15.72
N PRO A 11 6.67 -10.17 14.80
CA PRO A 11 6.04 -11.48 15.03
C PRO A 11 7.09 -12.60 15.02
N GLU A 12 6.76 -13.76 15.60
CA GLU A 12 7.64 -14.93 15.63
C GLU A 12 8.04 -15.43 14.22
N SER A 13 7.20 -15.21 13.22
CA SER A 13 7.49 -15.61 11.83
C SER A 13 8.55 -14.75 11.16
N ALA A 14 8.79 -13.53 11.65
CA ALA A 14 9.64 -12.56 10.97
C ALA A 14 11.13 -12.89 11.10
N ASP A 15 11.85 -12.76 9.98
CA ASP A 15 13.31 -12.75 9.99
C ASP A 15 13.81 -11.36 10.38
N ALA A 16 14.21 -11.20 11.64
CA ALA A 16 14.65 -9.93 12.19
C ALA A 16 15.76 -9.24 11.39
N SER A 17 16.60 -9.99 10.66
CA SER A 17 17.66 -9.40 9.82
C SER A 17 17.11 -8.55 8.67
N ASN A 18 15.94 -8.92 8.13
CA ASN A 18 15.25 -8.18 7.07
C ASN A 18 14.41 -7.00 7.60
N PHE A 19 14.29 -6.87 8.92
CA PHE A 19 13.57 -5.79 9.60
C PHE A 19 14.47 -4.85 10.41
N ALA A 20 15.80 -5.03 10.34
CA ALA A 20 16.75 -4.24 11.12
C ALA A 20 16.51 -2.72 10.98
N ASP A 21 16.23 -2.28 9.75
CA ASP A 21 15.92 -0.89 9.45
C ASP A 21 14.42 -0.59 9.39
N PHE A 22 13.52 -1.56 9.48
CA PHE A 22 12.09 -1.34 9.32
C PHE A 22 11.41 -1.04 10.66
N GLY A 23 10.50 -0.07 10.65
CA GLY A 23 9.55 0.18 11.73
C GLY A 23 10.17 0.77 12.99
N ARG A 24 9.70 1.94 13.45
CA ARG A 24 10.04 2.46 14.79
C ARG A 24 8.81 2.91 15.56
N GLN A 25 8.70 2.53 16.82
CA GLN A 25 7.89 3.26 17.77
C GLN A 25 8.58 4.58 18.10
N VAL A 26 7.85 5.68 17.96
CA VAL A 26 8.30 7.02 18.33
C VAL A 26 7.77 7.33 19.73
N LYS A 27 8.63 7.82 20.61
CA LYS A 27 8.27 8.25 21.96
C LYS A 27 8.75 9.67 22.26
N ASN A 28 8.23 10.21 23.36
CA ASN A 28 8.58 11.51 23.93
C ASN A 28 8.25 12.71 23.00
N VAL A 29 7.22 12.56 22.17
CA VAL A 29 6.75 13.60 21.25
C VAL A 29 5.24 13.45 20.99
N ASP A 30 4.56 14.59 20.80
CA ASP A 30 3.15 14.64 20.41
C ASP A 30 3.04 14.85 18.89
N PRO A 31 2.52 13.87 18.11
CA PRO A 31 2.37 14.03 16.67
C PRO A 31 1.38 15.14 16.27
N GLY A 32 0.52 15.61 17.17
CA GLY A 32 -0.44 16.69 16.92
C GLY A 32 0.11 18.10 17.11
N ALA A 33 1.34 18.23 17.63
CA ALA A 33 1.95 19.52 17.98
C ALA A 33 3.49 19.51 17.83
N LEU A 34 3.99 18.97 16.71
CA LEU A 34 5.42 18.90 16.42
C LEU A 34 6.04 20.30 16.20
N SER A 35 7.22 20.54 16.79
CA SER A 35 8.08 21.65 16.34
C SER A 35 8.67 21.36 14.96
N PRO A 36 9.15 22.38 14.21
CA PRO A 36 9.80 22.17 12.92
C PRO A 36 10.99 21.19 12.98
N GLU A 37 11.76 21.24 14.08
CA GLU A 37 12.92 20.37 14.30
C GLU A 37 12.47 18.93 14.57
N GLN A 38 11.45 18.75 15.42
CA GLN A 38 10.88 17.43 15.68
C GLN A 38 10.29 16.83 14.41
N PHE A 39 9.55 17.62 13.63
CA PHE A 39 9.02 17.17 12.34
C PHE A 39 10.13 16.69 11.41
N LYS A 40 11.25 17.42 11.31
CA LYS A 40 12.39 16.99 10.49
C LYS A 40 12.98 15.66 10.97
N GLU A 41 13.06 15.43 12.29
CA GLU A 41 13.48 14.14 12.85
C GLU A 41 12.48 13.02 12.49
N ILE A 42 11.17 13.28 12.56
CA ILE A 42 10.11 12.34 12.15
C ILE A 42 10.17 12.05 10.66
N GLU A 43 10.36 13.06 9.81
CA GLU A 43 10.46 12.90 8.36
C GLU A 43 11.65 12.01 7.98
N GLN A 44 12.83 12.34 8.54
CA GLN A 44 14.04 11.55 8.38
C GLN A 44 13.82 10.11 8.85
N ALA A 45 13.19 9.92 10.01
CA ALA A 45 12.93 8.60 10.57
C ALA A 45 11.95 7.80 9.71
N LEU A 46 10.91 8.42 9.16
CA LEU A 46 9.94 7.74 8.29
C LEU A 46 10.59 7.24 7.01
N TYR A 47 11.39 8.07 6.34
CA TYR A 47 12.09 7.64 5.13
C TYR A 47 13.22 6.64 5.41
N THR A 48 13.79 6.64 6.62
CA THR A 48 14.82 5.67 7.01
C THR A 48 14.19 4.32 7.37
N HIS A 49 13.03 4.35 8.02
CA HIS A 49 12.42 3.19 8.66
C HIS A 49 11.11 2.70 8.07
N ASP A 50 10.64 3.31 6.99
CA ASP A 50 9.42 3.00 6.24
C ASP A 50 8.08 3.14 7.02
N ALA A 51 8.05 2.86 8.32
CA ALA A 51 6.86 2.97 9.17
C ALA A 51 7.21 3.49 10.57
N LEU A 52 6.36 4.36 11.10
CA LEU A 52 6.46 4.92 12.44
C LEU A 52 5.16 4.70 13.21
N LEU A 53 5.27 4.32 14.48
CA LEU A 53 4.16 4.07 15.38
C LEU A 53 4.20 5.04 16.56
N PHE A 54 3.10 5.75 16.79
CA PHE A 54 2.86 6.51 18.00
C PHE A 54 1.74 5.82 18.78
N ARG A 55 2.02 5.45 20.04
CA ARG A 55 1.06 4.75 20.90
C ARG A 55 0.34 5.75 21.80
N GLY A 56 -0.96 5.54 22.01
CA GLY A 56 -1.72 6.25 23.04
C GLY A 56 -1.87 7.76 22.80
N VAL A 57 -1.92 8.19 21.53
CA VAL A 57 -2.03 9.61 21.16
C VAL A 57 -3.49 10.07 21.09
N ASP A 58 -3.71 11.38 21.11
CA ASP A 58 -5.02 11.97 20.88
C ASP A 58 -4.90 13.01 19.78
N LEU A 59 -5.64 12.81 18.69
CA LEU A 59 -5.56 13.64 17.50
C LEU A 59 -6.94 14.04 17.01
N THR A 60 -7.10 15.33 16.70
CA THR A 60 -8.19 15.78 15.84
C THR A 60 -7.88 15.44 14.37
N PRO A 61 -8.90 15.35 13.50
CA PRO A 61 -8.72 15.27 12.04
C PRO A 61 -7.81 16.37 11.49
N GLU A 62 -7.89 17.60 11.99
CA GLU A 62 -7.02 18.70 11.55
C GLU A 62 -5.56 18.47 11.96
N GLN A 63 -5.31 17.95 13.17
CA GLN A 63 -3.95 17.61 13.59
C GLN A 63 -3.37 16.48 12.74
N GLN A 64 -4.16 15.42 12.48
CA GLN A 64 -3.75 14.35 11.58
C GLN A 64 -3.47 14.87 10.16
N TYR A 65 -4.34 15.74 9.62
CA TYR A 65 -4.13 16.38 8.32
C TYR A 65 -2.88 17.24 8.30
N ASN A 66 -2.67 18.10 9.30
CA ASN A 66 -1.51 18.99 9.37
C ASN A 66 -0.19 18.20 9.41
N LEU A 67 -0.18 17.07 10.12
CA LEU A 67 0.97 16.15 10.12
C LEU A 67 1.27 15.61 8.71
N VAL A 68 0.25 15.13 7.98
CA VAL A 68 0.43 14.64 6.61
C VAL A 68 0.85 15.77 5.66
N LYS A 69 0.21 16.93 5.77
CA LYS A 69 0.49 18.14 4.98
C LYS A 69 1.92 18.64 5.17
N ALA A 70 2.52 18.44 6.34
CA ALA A 70 3.91 18.84 6.59
C ALA A 70 4.93 18.08 5.71
N PHE A 71 4.64 16.84 5.29
CA PHE A 71 5.49 16.08 4.35
C PHE A 71 5.37 16.57 2.90
N ASP A 72 4.29 17.29 2.58
CA ASP A 72 4.08 17.88 1.27
C ASP A 72 3.24 19.18 1.38
N PRO A 73 3.87 20.32 1.71
CA PRO A 73 3.15 21.56 1.92
C PRO A 73 2.41 22.07 0.67
N SER A 74 2.72 21.56 -0.52
CA SER A 74 2.04 21.92 -1.77
C SER A 74 0.84 21.02 -2.11
N SER A 75 0.63 19.94 -1.36
CA SER A 75 -0.45 18.98 -1.61
C SER A 75 -1.77 19.37 -0.96
N GLU A 76 -2.86 19.49 -1.73
CA GLU A 76 -4.15 20.00 -1.23
C GLU A 76 -5.28 18.95 -1.22
N SER A 77 -5.16 17.90 -2.03
CA SER A 77 -6.23 16.94 -2.28
C SER A 77 -5.94 15.57 -1.68
N TYR A 78 -6.98 14.86 -1.27
CA TYR A 78 -6.87 13.46 -0.85
C TYR A 78 -6.28 12.60 -1.97
N GLY A 79 -5.46 11.60 -1.63
CA GLY A 79 -4.65 10.81 -2.58
C GLY A 79 -5.44 10.04 -3.64
N LEU A 80 -6.73 9.79 -3.39
CA LEU A 80 -7.67 9.16 -4.33
C LEU A 80 -8.60 10.17 -5.01
N GLY A 81 -8.30 11.47 -4.91
CA GLY A 81 -9.11 12.57 -5.44
C GLY A 81 -10.32 12.89 -4.56
N ASN A 82 -10.45 14.16 -4.15
CA ASN A 82 -11.55 14.65 -3.30
C ASN A 82 -12.91 14.28 -3.92
N ASN A 83 -13.56 13.26 -3.37
CA ASN A 83 -14.91 12.83 -3.74
C ASN A 83 -15.12 12.35 -5.19
N LYS A 84 -14.08 12.11 -6.01
CA LYS A 84 -14.27 11.54 -7.37
C LYS A 84 -14.39 10.02 -7.32
N THR A 85 -13.43 9.35 -6.70
CA THR A 85 -13.37 7.87 -6.63
C THR A 85 -14.40 7.26 -5.68
N GLY A 86 -14.72 7.96 -4.59
CA GLY A 86 -15.73 7.54 -3.62
C GLY A 86 -17.19 7.80 -4.04
N LYS A 87 -17.44 8.60 -5.09
CA LYS A 87 -18.79 8.83 -5.65
C LYS A 87 -19.07 8.00 -6.90
N GLU A 88 -18.03 7.47 -7.54
CA GLU A 88 -18.18 6.55 -8.67
C GLU A 88 -18.67 5.19 -8.15
N LYS A 89 -19.96 4.91 -8.33
CA LYS A 89 -20.60 3.68 -7.83
C LYS A 89 -19.97 2.41 -8.39
N LYS A 90 -19.30 2.50 -9.55
CA LYS A 90 -18.58 1.38 -10.17
C LYS A 90 -17.18 1.14 -9.57
N SER A 91 -16.64 2.07 -8.79
CA SER A 91 -15.32 1.91 -8.16
C SER A 91 -15.38 0.91 -7.01
N ILE A 92 -14.41 0.00 -6.95
CA ILE A 92 -14.29 -0.95 -5.82
C ILE A 92 -14.01 -0.25 -4.48
N LEU A 93 -13.63 1.04 -4.46
CA LEU A 93 -13.33 1.81 -3.25
C LEU A 93 -14.55 2.53 -2.66
N HIS A 94 -15.62 2.71 -3.45
CA HIS A 94 -16.85 3.39 -3.04
C HIS A 94 -17.43 2.94 -1.68
N PRO A 95 -17.50 1.64 -1.34
CA PRO A 95 -18.16 1.23 -0.10
C PRO A 95 -17.36 1.53 1.19
N TYR A 96 -16.07 1.88 1.09
CA TYR A 96 -15.15 1.81 2.24
C TYR A 96 -14.83 3.17 2.88
N LEU A 97 -14.96 4.26 2.13
CA LEU A 97 -14.52 5.59 2.57
C LEU A 97 -15.72 6.46 2.98
N LYS A 98 -15.66 7.06 4.18
CA LYS A 98 -16.61 8.08 4.65
C LYS A 98 -15.87 9.38 4.97
N THR A 99 -16.08 10.40 4.14
CA THR A 99 -15.41 11.70 4.30
C THR A 99 -15.85 12.41 5.58
N ILE A 100 -14.89 12.86 6.40
CA ILE A 100 -15.17 13.72 7.56
C ILE A 100 -15.51 15.14 7.08
N PRO A 101 -16.70 15.70 7.38
CA PRO A 101 -17.13 16.98 6.81
C PRO A 101 -16.21 18.17 7.11
N ARG A 102 -15.71 18.28 8.36
CA ARG A 102 -14.86 19.41 8.77
C ARG A 102 -13.43 19.34 8.24
N GLN A 103 -12.96 18.15 7.87
CA GLN A 103 -11.63 17.92 7.28
C GLN A 103 -11.70 16.81 6.22
N PRO A 104 -12.10 17.12 4.97
CA PRO A 104 -12.40 16.13 3.94
C PRO A 104 -11.23 15.24 3.49
N GLN A 105 -10.00 15.63 3.78
CA GLN A 105 -8.79 14.84 3.52
C GLN A 105 -8.63 13.67 4.51
N VAL A 106 -9.40 13.68 5.60
CA VAL A 106 -9.45 12.59 6.57
C VAL A 106 -10.70 11.76 6.31
N GLN A 107 -10.50 10.46 6.13
CA GLN A 107 -11.54 9.48 5.83
C GLN A 107 -11.78 8.60 7.04
N LEU A 108 -13.04 8.44 7.42
CA LEU A 108 -13.50 7.42 8.36
C LEU A 108 -13.62 6.09 7.62
N ILE A 109 -12.86 5.10 8.08
CA ILE A 109 -12.84 3.73 7.54
C ILE A 109 -13.00 2.72 8.68
N GLY A 110 -13.46 1.51 8.37
CA GLY A 110 -13.61 0.48 9.40
C GLY A 110 -14.70 -0.54 9.11
N ASN A 111 -15.40 -0.96 10.16
CA ASN A 111 -16.44 -1.98 10.11
C ASN A 111 -17.56 -1.67 11.10
N GLY A 112 -18.79 -2.02 10.72
CA GLY A 112 -19.98 -1.83 11.53
C GLY A 112 -20.58 -0.43 11.43
N THR A 113 -21.61 -0.16 12.21
CA THR A 113 -22.29 1.15 12.20
C THR A 113 -21.74 2.03 13.30
N VAL A 114 -21.30 3.24 12.92
CA VAL A 114 -20.80 4.28 13.82
C VAL A 114 -21.79 5.44 13.84
N TYR A 115 -22.08 5.95 15.04
CA TYR A 115 -22.97 7.07 15.25
C TYR A 115 -22.22 8.28 15.80
N ASP A 116 -22.71 9.48 15.47
CA ASP A 116 -22.29 10.77 16.02
C ASP A 116 -20.76 10.98 16.06
N HIS A 117 -20.08 10.65 14.96
CA HIS A 117 -18.63 10.73 14.86
C HIS A 117 -18.21 11.82 13.88
N GLU A 118 -17.54 12.85 14.38
CA GLU A 118 -16.91 13.90 13.55
C GLU A 118 -17.87 14.63 12.59
N GLY A 119 -19.12 14.81 13.00
CA GLY A 119 -20.17 15.42 12.19
C GLY A 119 -20.93 14.45 11.29
N LEU A 120 -20.65 13.15 11.36
CA LEU A 120 -21.44 12.08 10.75
C LEU A 120 -22.44 11.54 11.78
N THR A 121 -23.73 11.80 11.58
CA THR A 121 -24.81 11.27 12.46
C THR A 121 -24.85 9.74 12.43
N GLU A 122 -24.71 9.15 11.24
CA GLU A 122 -24.62 7.70 11.05
C GLU A 122 -23.67 7.39 9.89
N ALA A 123 -22.76 6.44 10.11
CA ALA A 123 -21.84 5.94 9.11
C ALA A 123 -21.80 4.41 9.16
N VAL A 124 -22.38 3.76 8.15
CA VAL A 124 -22.22 2.31 7.95
C VAL A 124 -20.86 2.07 7.28
N LEU A 125 -19.93 1.50 8.03
CA LEU A 125 -18.59 1.15 7.59
C LEU A 125 -18.53 -0.32 7.19
N LYS A 126 -17.73 -0.62 6.16
CA LYS A 126 -17.54 -1.98 5.68
C LYS A 126 -16.05 -2.28 5.65
N HIS A 127 -15.65 -3.39 6.27
CA HIS A 127 -14.27 -3.85 6.15
C HIS A 127 -14.01 -4.40 4.75
N PRO A 128 -12.93 -3.98 4.06
CA PRO A 128 -12.50 -4.65 2.84
C PRO A 128 -12.09 -6.09 3.18
N SER A 129 -12.59 -7.06 2.42
CA SER A 129 -12.35 -8.47 2.68
C SER A 129 -12.04 -9.22 1.39
N HIS A 130 -11.15 -10.20 1.49
CA HIS A 130 -10.81 -11.08 0.39
C HIS A 130 -12.04 -11.78 -0.21
N THR A 131 -13.08 -12.03 0.59
CA THR A 131 -14.30 -12.74 0.16
C THR A 131 -15.12 -12.03 -0.91
N VAL A 132 -14.90 -10.73 -1.12
CA VAL A 132 -15.64 -9.95 -2.14
C VAL A 132 -14.80 -9.63 -3.39
N PHE A 133 -13.49 -9.90 -3.37
CA PHE A 133 -12.57 -9.46 -4.42
C PHE A 133 -11.71 -10.58 -4.99
N HIS A 134 -11.46 -11.65 -4.22
CA HIS A 134 -10.66 -12.79 -4.69
C HIS A 134 -11.52 -13.74 -5.52
N LYS A 135 -10.86 -14.42 -6.47
CA LYS A 135 -11.50 -15.44 -7.32
C LYS A 135 -11.94 -16.64 -6.49
N SER A 136 -11.03 -17.16 -5.67
CA SER A 136 -11.32 -18.17 -4.68
C SER A 136 -11.56 -17.52 -3.32
N ARG A 137 -12.37 -18.17 -2.48
CA ARG A 137 -12.75 -17.64 -1.17
C ARG A 137 -12.45 -18.68 -0.09
N VAL A 138 -12.07 -18.23 1.09
CA VAL A 138 -12.04 -19.09 2.28
C VAL A 138 -13.48 -19.53 2.57
N SER A 139 -13.67 -20.80 2.91
CA SER A 139 -14.99 -21.33 3.25
C SER A 139 -15.53 -20.70 4.54
N GLU A 140 -16.84 -20.75 4.74
CA GLU A 140 -17.44 -20.27 6.00
C GLU A 140 -16.92 -21.08 7.20
N GLU A 141 -16.76 -22.40 7.05
CA GLU A 141 -16.19 -23.27 8.08
C GLU A 141 -14.77 -22.84 8.48
N ASP A 142 -13.91 -22.58 7.51
CA ASP A 142 -12.54 -22.11 7.79
C ASP A 142 -12.54 -20.69 8.37
N THR A 143 -13.46 -19.83 7.93
CA THR A 143 -13.62 -18.48 8.49
C THR A 143 -13.97 -18.54 9.98
N VAL A 144 -14.89 -19.44 10.38
CA VAL A 144 -15.24 -19.70 11.79
C VAL A 144 -14.03 -20.22 12.59
N LYS A 145 -13.13 -20.97 11.96
CA LYS A 145 -11.85 -21.41 12.54
C LYS A 145 -10.79 -20.31 12.60
N GLY A 146 -11.12 -19.08 12.22
CA GLY A 146 -10.19 -17.94 12.23
C GLY A 146 -9.24 -17.90 11.04
N ILE A 147 -9.57 -18.58 9.93
CA ILE A 147 -8.80 -18.48 8.69
C ILE A 147 -9.24 -17.24 7.90
N THR A 148 -8.28 -16.55 7.30
CA THR A 148 -8.49 -15.39 6.45
C THR A 148 -7.42 -15.29 5.36
N ARG A 149 -7.43 -14.20 4.58
CA ARG A 149 -6.42 -13.85 3.57
C ARG A 149 -6.20 -12.35 3.55
N PHE A 150 -5.08 -11.91 2.98
CA PHE A 150 -4.87 -10.50 2.61
C PHE A 150 -5.98 -10.05 1.67
N TYR A 151 -6.49 -8.82 1.85
CA TYR A 151 -7.48 -8.29 0.91
C TYR A 151 -6.84 -7.98 -0.45
N ARG A 152 -5.88 -7.06 -0.45
CA ARG A 152 -5.11 -6.65 -1.62
C ARG A 152 -3.81 -5.97 -1.20
N TRP A 153 -2.68 -6.37 -1.77
CA TRP A 153 -1.42 -5.67 -1.59
C TRP A 153 -1.35 -4.44 -2.50
N HIS A 154 -1.07 -3.27 -1.93
CA HIS A 154 -1.05 -2.01 -2.66
C HIS A 154 -0.29 -0.92 -1.90
N MET A 155 0.00 0.19 -2.60
CA MET A 155 0.17 1.51 -2.02
C MET A 155 -1.10 2.33 -2.26
N ASP A 156 -1.34 3.32 -1.42
CA ASP A 156 -2.41 4.29 -1.66
C ASP A 156 -2.02 5.12 -2.88
N ALA A 157 -2.84 5.12 -3.94
CA ALA A 157 -2.67 6.00 -5.09
C ALA A 157 -3.92 5.94 -5.99
N ALA A 158 -4.25 7.05 -6.64
CA ALA A 158 -5.26 7.04 -7.70
C ALA A 158 -4.76 6.34 -8.97
N LEU A 159 -3.46 6.45 -9.26
CA LEU A 159 -2.77 5.91 -10.44
C LEU A 159 -3.36 6.40 -11.79
N TYR A 160 -4.04 7.54 -11.74
CA TYR A 160 -4.55 8.30 -12.87
C TYR A 160 -4.63 9.77 -12.46
N GLU A 161 -4.05 10.67 -13.26
CA GLU A 161 -3.94 12.14 -13.04
C GLU A 161 -3.11 12.57 -11.81
N LEU A 162 -3.21 11.86 -10.68
CA LEU A 162 -2.62 12.25 -9.40
C LEU A 162 -1.37 11.44 -9.08
N ALA A 163 -0.36 12.12 -8.51
CA ALA A 163 0.82 11.45 -8.02
C ALA A 163 0.55 10.69 -6.70
N PRO A 164 1.17 9.52 -6.49
CA PRO A 164 1.06 8.77 -5.24
C PRO A 164 1.44 9.63 -4.01
N PRO A 165 0.64 9.60 -2.92
CA PRO A 165 1.00 10.18 -1.64
C PRO A 165 2.41 9.80 -1.16
N LYS A 166 3.09 10.74 -0.50
CA LYS A 166 4.40 10.49 0.13
C LYS A 166 4.27 9.68 1.42
N VAL A 167 3.25 9.98 2.21
CA VAL A 167 2.94 9.36 3.50
C VAL A 167 1.44 9.10 3.59
N THR A 168 1.08 8.02 4.27
CA THR A 168 -0.26 7.78 4.76
C THR A 168 -0.23 7.66 6.27
N THR A 169 -1.27 8.18 6.92
CA THR A 169 -1.56 7.96 8.35
C THR A 169 -2.78 7.08 8.52
N LEU A 170 -2.70 6.16 9.47
CA LEU A 170 -3.84 5.40 10.00
C LEU A 170 -3.89 5.61 11.51
N TYR A 171 -4.96 6.26 11.97
CA TYR A 171 -5.22 6.53 13.37
C TYR A 171 -6.40 5.68 13.86
N SER A 172 -6.15 4.86 14.87
CA SER A 172 -7.12 3.93 15.43
C SER A 172 -7.92 4.58 16.56
N ILE A 173 -9.24 4.51 16.47
CA ILE A 173 -10.14 5.11 17.47
C ILE A 173 -10.88 4.03 18.24
N ALA A 174 -11.33 2.99 17.54
CA ALA A 174 -11.89 1.79 18.14
C ALA A 174 -11.34 0.56 17.41
N VAL A 175 -10.78 -0.38 18.17
CA VAL A 175 -10.14 -1.59 17.63
C VAL A 175 -10.83 -2.81 18.23
N PRO A 176 -11.50 -3.65 17.40
CA PRO A 176 -12.15 -4.84 17.90
C PRO A 176 -11.09 -5.84 18.41
N GLN A 177 -11.38 -6.45 19.55
CA GLN A 177 -10.51 -7.46 20.16
C GLN A 177 -11.05 -8.87 19.86
N GLY A 178 -10.15 -9.83 19.75
CA GLY A 178 -10.50 -11.22 19.47
C GLY A 178 -9.28 -12.12 19.33
N PRO A 179 -9.50 -13.43 19.09
CA PRO A 179 -8.40 -14.35 18.88
C PRO A 179 -7.62 -13.99 17.60
N ALA A 180 -6.32 -14.30 17.60
CA ALA A 180 -5.50 -14.20 16.40
C ALA A 180 -6.07 -15.08 15.27
N GLN A 181 -5.89 -14.62 14.04
CA GLN A 181 -6.30 -15.28 12.81
C GLN A 181 -5.10 -15.91 12.11
N THR A 182 -5.38 -16.79 11.14
CA THR A 182 -4.37 -17.38 10.25
C THR A 182 -4.64 -16.90 8.84
N CYS A 183 -3.73 -16.12 8.29
CA CYS A 183 -3.75 -15.69 6.91
C CYS A 183 -3.13 -16.78 6.03
N ARG A 184 -3.94 -17.46 5.20
CA ARG A 184 -3.45 -18.44 4.22
C ARG A 184 -3.17 -17.76 2.88
N TYR A 185 -2.13 -18.20 2.20
CA TYR A 185 -1.80 -17.69 0.87
C TYR A 185 -2.55 -18.47 -0.22
N ASP A 186 -2.75 -19.77 -0.01
CA ASP A 186 -3.52 -20.65 -0.90
C ASP A 186 -3.11 -20.53 -2.38
N ASP A 187 -1.81 -20.36 -2.65
CA ASP A 187 -1.21 -20.29 -3.99
C ASP A 187 -0.34 -21.51 -4.31
N GLY A 188 -0.47 -22.58 -3.53
CA GLY A 188 0.28 -23.84 -3.66
C GLY A 188 1.60 -23.89 -2.89
N THR A 189 2.05 -22.78 -2.29
CA THR A 189 3.28 -22.76 -1.47
C THR A 189 3.10 -23.43 -0.10
N GLY A 190 1.88 -23.42 0.43
CA GLY A 190 1.60 -23.81 1.81
C GLY A 190 1.92 -22.69 2.83
N ASP A 191 2.25 -21.49 2.37
CA ASP A 191 2.53 -20.35 3.25
C ASP A 191 1.29 -19.97 4.08
N GLU A 192 1.53 -19.77 5.38
CA GLU A 192 0.57 -19.24 6.33
C GLU A 192 1.25 -18.20 7.24
N LEU A 193 0.47 -17.22 7.71
CA LEU A 193 0.93 -16.20 8.65
C LEU A 193 -0.09 -16.04 9.78
N LYS A 194 0.36 -16.13 11.04
CA LYS A 194 -0.47 -15.75 12.19
C LYS A 194 -0.53 -14.23 12.28
N VAL A 195 -1.75 -13.69 12.38
CA VAL A 195 -2.00 -12.25 12.41
C VAL A 195 -2.99 -11.90 13.52
N PRO A 196 -2.83 -10.77 14.21
CA PRO A 196 -3.88 -10.20 15.04
C PRO A 196 -5.18 -9.96 14.26
N LEU A 197 -6.31 -9.93 14.98
CA LEU A 197 -7.60 -9.58 14.40
C LEU A 197 -7.55 -8.12 13.90
N GLY A 198 -7.90 -7.88 12.64
CA GLY A 198 -7.99 -6.52 12.11
C GLY A 198 -6.68 -5.86 11.73
N THR A 199 -5.63 -6.66 11.57
CA THR A 199 -4.29 -6.23 11.21
C THR A 199 -4.23 -5.42 9.92
N THR A 200 -3.27 -4.49 9.90
CA THR A 200 -2.70 -3.97 8.65
C THR A 200 -1.31 -4.56 8.49
N ALA A 201 -1.13 -5.35 7.43
CA ALA A 201 0.13 -5.99 7.09
C ALA A 201 0.96 -5.06 6.21
N PHE A 202 2.27 -4.99 6.46
CA PHE A 202 3.22 -4.17 5.73
C PHE A 202 4.39 -4.99 5.24
N VAL A 203 4.94 -4.60 4.09
CA VAL A 203 6.16 -5.16 3.50
C VAL A 203 6.99 -4.03 2.91
N SER A 204 8.31 -4.07 3.07
CA SER A 204 9.22 -3.03 2.56
C SER A 204 9.57 -3.27 1.11
N GLY A 205 9.28 -2.31 0.24
CA GLY A 205 9.69 -2.34 -1.17
C GLY A 205 11.22 -2.40 -1.33
N ARG A 206 12.00 -1.88 -0.37
CA ARG A 206 13.47 -2.01 -0.35
C ARG A 206 13.88 -3.46 -0.15
N THR A 207 13.29 -4.14 0.82
CA THR A 207 13.54 -5.56 1.04
C THR A 207 13.13 -6.37 -0.18
N MET A 208 11.95 -6.09 -0.76
CA MET A 208 11.50 -6.74 -2.00
C MET A 208 12.52 -6.60 -3.13
N PHE A 209 13.05 -5.40 -3.37
CA PHE A 209 14.08 -5.18 -4.38
C PHE A 209 15.38 -5.92 -4.03
N ASN A 210 15.82 -5.86 -2.79
CA ASN A 210 17.10 -6.44 -2.36
C ASN A 210 17.17 -7.95 -2.49
N ILE A 211 16.04 -8.65 -2.29
CA ILE A 211 15.98 -10.11 -2.40
C ILE A 211 15.80 -10.61 -3.85
N LEU A 212 15.55 -9.71 -4.80
CA LEU A 212 15.46 -10.11 -6.21
C LEU A 212 16.79 -10.73 -6.68
N PRO A 213 16.73 -11.79 -7.50
CA PRO A 213 17.91 -12.27 -8.22
C PRO A 213 18.38 -11.21 -9.23
N ALA A 214 19.64 -11.33 -9.67
CA ALA A 214 20.31 -10.29 -10.45
C ALA A 214 19.56 -9.93 -11.75
N GLU A 215 19.04 -10.93 -12.46
CA GLU A 215 18.29 -10.74 -13.70
C GLU A 215 16.96 -9.99 -13.49
N LEU A 216 16.33 -10.15 -12.32
CA LEU A 216 15.13 -9.41 -11.96
C LEU A 216 15.44 -8.02 -11.40
N LYS A 217 16.59 -7.81 -10.76
CA LYS A 217 17.07 -6.46 -10.43
C LYS A 217 17.34 -5.64 -11.69
N SER A 218 17.98 -6.25 -12.69
CA SER A 218 18.19 -5.63 -14.00
C SER A 218 16.88 -5.24 -14.67
N LEU A 219 15.90 -6.14 -14.66
CA LEU A 219 14.58 -5.85 -15.18
C LEU A 219 13.93 -4.70 -14.39
N ALA A 220 13.95 -4.76 -13.05
CA ALA A 220 13.28 -3.79 -12.19
C ALA A 220 13.76 -2.35 -12.39
N VAL A 221 15.08 -2.15 -12.56
CA VAL A 221 15.64 -0.80 -12.70
C VAL A 221 15.44 -0.18 -14.09
N ARG A 222 15.13 -1.01 -15.10
CA ARG A 222 14.87 -0.57 -16.48
C ARG A 222 13.39 -0.52 -16.85
N THR A 223 12.50 -0.94 -15.95
CA THR A 223 11.08 -1.05 -16.25
C THR A 223 10.31 0.17 -15.74
N ARG A 224 9.38 0.64 -16.56
CA ARG A 224 8.31 1.57 -16.23
C ARG A 224 6.96 0.86 -16.37
N VAL A 225 6.05 1.11 -15.44
CA VAL A 225 4.71 0.54 -15.39
C VAL A 225 3.72 1.60 -15.83
N LYS A 226 2.95 1.31 -16.89
CA LYS A 226 1.81 2.12 -17.30
C LYS A 226 0.55 1.54 -16.69
N PHE A 227 -0.21 2.38 -16.00
CA PHE A 227 -1.44 1.99 -15.33
C PHE A 227 -2.66 2.18 -16.23
N ALA A 228 -3.72 1.41 -15.98
CA ALA A 228 -4.99 1.63 -16.66
C ALA A 228 -5.64 2.95 -16.22
N PRO A 229 -6.26 3.72 -17.15
CA PRO A 229 -7.10 4.85 -16.78
C PRO A 229 -8.25 4.36 -15.88
N HIS A 230 -8.59 5.15 -14.85
CA HIS A 230 -9.62 4.77 -13.86
C HIS A 230 -9.44 3.34 -13.34
N GLY A 231 -8.21 2.96 -12.96
CA GLY A 231 -7.84 1.56 -12.68
C GLY A 231 -8.78 0.79 -11.75
N PHE A 232 -9.38 1.45 -10.74
CA PHE A 232 -10.34 0.83 -9.81
C PHE A 232 -11.72 0.53 -10.42
N VAL A 233 -12.07 1.17 -11.53
CA VAL A 233 -13.26 0.86 -12.35
C VAL A 233 -12.89 -0.18 -13.39
N TRP A 234 -11.73 -0.04 -14.04
CA TRP A 234 -11.22 -0.99 -15.02
C TRP A 234 -11.17 -2.43 -14.51
N MET A 235 -10.58 -2.64 -13.34
CA MET A 235 -10.41 -3.99 -12.78
C MET A 235 -11.63 -4.49 -11.98
N ALA A 236 -12.68 -3.68 -11.83
CA ALA A 236 -13.80 -3.98 -10.92
C ALA A 236 -14.53 -5.32 -11.19
N PRO A 237 -14.71 -5.77 -12.46
CA PRO A 237 -15.36 -7.05 -12.71
C PRO A 237 -14.41 -8.26 -12.65
N ALA A 238 -13.09 -8.04 -12.60
CA ALA A 238 -12.08 -9.08 -12.47
C ALA A 238 -11.78 -9.39 -10.99
N HIS A 239 -11.07 -10.48 -10.75
CA HIS A 239 -10.78 -10.95 -9.40
C HIS A 239 -9.29 -11.00 -9.08
N ALA A 240 -8.96 -10.79 -7.81
CA ALA A 240 -7.60 -10.93 -7.30
C ALA A 240 -7.21 -12.40 -7.08
N HIS A 241 -5.90 -12.64 -7.09
CA HIS A 241 -5.30 -13.89 -6.62
C HIS A 241 -5.62 -14.12 -5.13
N SER A 242 -5.53 -15.38 -4.69
CA SER A 242 -5.72 -15.77 -3.29
C SER A 242 -4.75 -15.07 -2.31
N THR A 243 -3.58 -14.67 -2.77
CA THR A 243 -2.61 -13.90 -1.97
C THR A 243 -2.96 -12.42 -1.84
N GLY A 244 -3.96 -11.93 -2.58
CA GLY A 244 -4.27 -10.52 -2.73
C GLY A 244 -3.22 -9.72 -3.53
N LEU A 245 -2.18 -10.37 -4.07
CA LEU A 245 -1.13 -9.73 -4.84
C LEU A 245 -1.44 -9.85 -6.33
N GLY A 246 -1.98 -8.79 -6.93
CA GLY A 246 -2.32 -8.77 -8.36
C GLY A 246 -3.68 -9.39 -8.69
N MET A 247 -3.94 -9.58 -9.98
CA MET A 247 -5.23 -10.01 -10.53
C MET A 247 -5.08 -11.29 -11.33
N GLU A 248 -6.11 -12.12 -11.30
CA GLU A 248 -6.25 -13.27 -12.19
C GLU A 248 -6.41 -12.81 -13.65
N THR A 249 -5.87 -13.55 -14.62
CA THR A 249 -6.04 -13.25 -16.05
C THR A 249 -7.30 -13.90 -16.60
N GLU A 250 -8.44 -13.23 -16.37
CA GLU A 250 -9.77 -13.74 -16.74
C GLU A 250 -10.38 -13.03 -17.95
N GLY A 251 -9.80 -11.90 -18.37
CA GLY A 251 -10.36 -11.07 -19.45
C GLY A 251 -11.69 -10.41 -19.07
N LEU A 252 -11.89 -10.13 -17.78
CA LEU A 252 -13.11 -9.54 -17.23
C LEU A 252 -13.00 -8.03 -16.99
N GLU A 253 -11.82 -7.45 -17.20
CA GLU A 253 -11.62 -6.01 -17.06
C GLU A 253 -12.52 -5.25 -18.03
N LEU A 254 -13.03 -4.09 -17.60
CA LEU A 254 -13.85 -3.27 -18.48
C LEU A 254 -13.02 -2.76 -19.68
N PRO A 255 -13.51 -2.89 -20.92
CA PRO A 255 -12.87 -2.26 -22.06
C PRO A 255 -12.69 -0.75 -21.85
N TYR A 256 -11.58 -0.17 -22.34
CA TYR A 256 -11.27 1.24 -22.11
C TYR A 256 -12.31 2.23 -22.65
N ASN A 257 -13.08 1.83 -23.68
CA ASN A 257 -14.19 2.62 -24.23
C ASN A 257 -15.47 2.57 -23.38
N GLU A 258 -15.53 1.69 -22.37
CA GLU A 258 -16.64 1.59 -21.40
C GLU A 258 -16.31 2.24 -20.04
N LEU A 259 -15.07 2.71 -19.88
CA LEU A 259 -14.66 3.47 -18.70
C LEU A 259 -15.32 4.86 -18.68
N PRO A 260 -15.36 5.53 -17.52
CA PRO A 260 -15.64 6.95 -17.47
C PRO A 260 -14.72 7.72 -18.42
N PRO A 261 -15.13 8.87 -18.98
CA PRO A 261 -14.30 9.64 -19.90
C PRO A 261 -12.89 9.86 -19.33
N TRP A 262 -11.88 9.61 -20.16
CA TRP A 262 -10.49 9.69 -19.77
C TRP A 262 -9.63 10.26 -20.89
N GLU A 263 -8.47 10.77 -20.53
CA GLU A 263 -7.51 11.37 -21.45
C GLU A 263 -6.17 10.63 -21.33
N GLU A 264 -5.56 10.27 -22.45
CA GLU A 264 -4.26 9.58 -22.47
C GLU A 264 -3.18 10.38 -21.73
N SER A 265 -3.21 11.72 -21.81
CA SER A 265 -2.28 12.62 -21.11
C SER A 265 -2.34 12.52 -19.59
N LYS A 266 -3.43 11.97 -19.03
CA LYS A 266 -3.61 11.74 -17.59
C LYS A 266 -3.26 10.33 -17.15
N VAL A 267 -2.99 9.42 -18.09
CA VAL A 267 -2.53 8.07 -17.79
C VAL A 267 -1.15 8.14 -17.15
N VAL A 268 -1.02 7.53 -15.98
CA VAL A 268 0.21 7.57 -15.20
C VAL A 268 1.13 6.43 -15.65
N THR A 269 2.39 6.77 -15.92
CA THR A 269 3.48 5.82 -16.11
C THR A 269 4.55 6.10 -15.07
N LEU A 270 4.90 5.11 -14.24
CA LEU A 270 5.88 5.26 -13.15
C LEU A 270 7.03 4.27 -13.31
N PRO A 271 8.23 4.59 -12.81
CA PRO A 271 9.28 3.58 -12.70
C PRO A 271 8.81 2.42 -11.80
N MET A 272 9.28 1.21 -12.08
CA MET A 272 8.97 0.03 -11.27
C MET A 272 9.70 0.07 -9.91
N CYS A 273 10.87 0.70 -9.86
CA CYS A 273 11.59 0.97 -8.63
C CYS A 273 11.52 2.47 -8.28
N TRP A 274 11.15 2.81 -7.05
CA TRP A 274 11.12 4.20 -6.58
C TRP A 274 12.32 4.47 -5.69
N LYS A 275 12.99 5.60 -5.90
CA LYS A 275 14.18 6.00 -5.15
C LYS A 275 13.79 6.80 -3.92
N ASN A 276 14.18 6.29 -2.76
CA ASN A 276 13.98 6.95 -1.49
C ASN A 276 14.77 8.27 -1.44
N PRO A 277 14.13 9.43 -1.17
CA PRO A 277 14.79 10.73 -1.26
C PRO A 277 15.84 10.96 -0.17
N VAL A 278 15.77 10.21 0.93
CA VAL A 278 16.65 10.37 2.09
C VAL A 278 17.77 9.33 2.07
N THR A 279 17.42 8.06 1.89
CA THR A 279 18.40 6.97 1.96
C THR A 279 19.05 6.64 0.62
N GLY A 280 18.45 7.08 -0.50
CA GLY A 280 18.89 6.73 -1.85
C GLY A 280 18.64 5.28 -2.25
N HIS A 281 18.04 4.46 -1.38
CA HIS A 281 17.70 3.07 -1.70
C HIS A 281 16.58 2.99 -2.74
N LEU A 282 16.59 1.91 -3.51
CA LEU A 282 15.51 1.57 -4.44
C LEU A 282 14.49 0.68 -3.75
N HIS A 283 13.21 1.00 -3.94
CA HIS A 283 12.06 0.24 -3.46
C HIS A 283 11.31 -0.31 -4.67
N LEU A 284 11.10 -1.64 -4.76
CA LEU A 284 10.21 -2.22 -5.75
C LEU A 284 8.76 -1.86 -5.38
N GLU A 285 8.18 -0.89 -6.08
CA GLU A 285 6.97 -0.20 -5.64
C GLU A 285 5.98 -0.12 -6.81
N VAL A 286 5.10 -1.13 -6.91
CA VAL A 286 4.11 -1.26 -7.98
C VAL A 286 2.79 -1.72 -7.39
N ALA A 287 1.68 -1.08 -7.79
CA ALA A 287 0.33 -1.60 -7.55
C ALA A 287 0.00 -2.62 -8.63
N PRO A 288 0.12 -3.94 -8.36
CA PRO A 288 0.00 -4.94 -9.42
C PRO A 288 -1.41 -5.03 -10.00
N CYS A 289 -2.44 -4.66 -9.23
CA CYS A 289 -3.81 -4.78 -9.70
C CYS A 289 -4.19 -3.77 -10.80
N ASN A 290 -3.50 -2.64 -10.89
CA ASN A 290 -3.80 -1.58 -11.86
C ASN A 290 -2.80 -1.49 -13.02
N ALA A 291 -1.75 -2.30 -13.01
CA ALA A 291 -0.74 -2.32 -14.06
C ALA A 291 -1.34 -2.87 -15.36
N ALA A 292 -1.24 -2.10 -16.44
CA ALA A 292 -1.76 -2.45 -17.76
C ALA A 292 -0.64 -2.84 -18.73
N GLU A 293 0.51 -2.16 -18.66
CA GLU A 293 1.63 -2.40 -19.57
C GLU A 293 2.97 -2.24 -18.83
N LEU A 294 4.00 -2.95 -19.31
CA LEU A 294 5.38 -2.77 -18.87
C LEU A 294 6.23 -2.27 -20.03
N LEU A 295 6.88 -1.12 -19.85
CA LEU A 295 7.84 -0.55 -20.78
C LEU A 295 9.25 -0.76 -20.24
N ILE A 296 10.05 -1.53 -20.96
CA ILE A 296 11.36 -2.00 -20.53
C ILE A 296 12.41 -1.38 -21.45
N ASP A 297 13.24 -0.51 -20.90
CA ASP A 297 14.32 0.11 -21.64
C ASP A 297 15.45 -0.91 -21.90
N PRO A 298 16.20 -0.83 -23.02
CA PRO A 298 17.32 -1.73 -23.29
C PRO A 298 18.43 -1.63 -22.23
N LEU A 299 19.31 -2.63 -22.18
CA LEU A 299 20.50 -2.57 -21.36
C LEU A 299 21.37 -1.35 -21.73
N PRO A 300 22.00 -0.69 -20.73
CA PRO A 300 22.90 0.41 -21.02
C PRO A 300 24.13 -0.09 -21.81
N ALA A 301 24.73 0.80 -22.59
CA ALA A 301 25.92 0.47 -23.37
C ALA A 301 27.05 -0.07 -22.47
N GLY A 302 27.62 -1.22 -22.86
CA GLY A 302 28.70 -1.88 -22.11
C GLY A 302 28.23 -2.83 -21.00
N ALA A 303 26.93 -2.96 -20.74
CA ALA A 303 26.41 -3.96 -19.81
C ALA A 303 26.59 -5.39 -20.34
N ASN A 304 26.69 -6.36 -19.42
CA ASN A 304 26.69 -7.77 -19.77
C ASN A 304 25.32 -8.16 -20.35
N ARG A 305 25.31 -8.75 -21.54
CA ARG A 305 24.09 -9.13 -22.25
C ARG A 305 23.70 -10.60 -22.03
N GLU A 306 24.54 -11.39 -21.37
CA GLU A 306 24.24 -12.78 -21.02
C GLU A 306 23.50 -12.85 -19.67
N GLY A 307 22.24 -13.29 -19.67
CA GLY A 307 21.44 -13.50 -18.46
C GLY A 307 20.27 -12.54 -18.24
N PRO A 308 20.41 -11.20 -18.45
CA PRO A 308 19.31 -10.27 -18.25
C PRO A 308 18.09 -10.57 -19.10
N ILE A 309 16.92 -10.33 -18.52
CA ILE A 309 15.63 -10.48 -19.20
C ILE A 309 15.39 -9.23 -20.07
N TYR A 310 15.00 -9.44 -21.33
CA TYR A 310 14.82 -8.39 -22.36
C TYR A 310 16.05 -7.46 -22.52
N PRO A 311 17.20 -7.97 -22.98
CA PRO A 311 18.43 -7.18 -23.09
C PRO A 311 18.31 -6.01 -24.10
N ASP A 312 17.43 -6.14 -25.08
CA ASP A 312 17.15 -5.12 -26.11
C ASP A 312 15.94 -4.24 -25.77
N GLY A 313 15.40 -4.39 -24.57
CA GLY A 313 14.15 -3.76 -24.16
C GLY A 313 12.94 -4.54 -24.66
N ALA A 314 11.77 -4.15 -24.17
CA ALA A 314 10.49 -4.74 -24.53
C ALA A 314 9.33 -3.82 -24.17
N HIS A 315 8.20 -4.04 -24.81
CA HIS A 315 6.92 -3.43 -24.42
C HIS A 315 5.90 -4.55 -24.26
N LEU A 316 5.60 -4.88 -23.00
CA LEU A 316 4.64 -5.92 -22.68
C LEU A 316 3.24 -5.31 -22.58
N THR A 317 2.38 -5.71 -23.50
CA THR A 317 0.96 -5.29 -23.57
C THR A 317 0.00 -6.45 -23.33
N ASP A 318 0.49 -7.69 -23.36
CA ASP A 318 -0.29 -8.85 -22.95
C ASP A 318 -0.44 -8.85 -21.42
N LEU A 319 -1.69 -8.79 -20.94
CA LEU A 319 -1.97 -8.69 -19.50
C LEU A 319 -1.49 -9.91 -18.71
N LYS A 320 -1.44 -11.09 -19.33
CA LYS A 320 -0.93 -12.29 -18.66
C LYS A 320 0.56 -12.14 -18.39
N GLU A 321 1.33 -11.74 -19.40
CA GLU A 321 2.77 -11.52 -19.26
C GLU A 321 3.09 -10.41 -18.25
N VAL A 322 2.32 -9.31 -18.26
CA VAL A 322 2.44 -8.22 -17.29
C VAL A 322 2.22 -8.75 -15.87
N ARG A 323 1.13 -9.49 -15.63
CA ARG A 323 0.76 -10.02 -14.31
C ARG A 323 1.74 -11.06 -13.80
N GLU A 324 2.13 -12.01 -14.64
CA GLU A 324 3.08 -13.06 -14.28
C GLU A 324 4.46 -12.47 -13.95
N THR A 325 4.91 -11.45 -14.69
CA THR A 325 6.15 -10.74 -14.41
C THR A 325 6.09 -10.06 -13.04
N LEU A 326 5.05 -9.28 -12.77
CA LEU A 326 4.88 -8.58 -11.49
C LEU A 326 4.74 -9.56 -10.32
N TYR A 327 3.96 -10.63 -10.48
CA TYR A 327 3.79 -11.65 -9.46
C TYR A 327 5.12 -12.33 -9.13
N LYS A 328 5.90 -12.72 -10.14
CA LYS A 328 7.23 -13.33 -9.96
C LYS A 328 8.17 -12.42 -9.16
N MET A 329 8.10 -11.11 -9.37
CA MET A 329 8.96 -10.13 -8.69
C MET A 329 8.49 -9.80 -7.28
N GLN A 330 7.18 -9.66 -7.05
CA GLN A 330 6.63 -9.19 -5.78
C GLN A 330 6.27 -10.33 -4.80
N ARG A 331 5.92 -11.52 -5.29
CA ARG A 331 5.48 -12.64 -4.44
C ARG A 331 6.52 -13.09 -3.40
N PRO A 332 7.84 -13.17 -3.71
CA PRO A 332 8.85 -13.46 -2.69
C PRO A 332 8.88 -12.41 -1.59
N GLY A 333 8.58 -11.15 -1.93
CA GLY A 333 8.57 -10.02 -1.01
C GLY A 333 7.44 -10.03 0.02
N ILE A 334 6.40 -10.82 -0.21
CA ILE A 334 5.30 -11.03 0.75
C ILE A 334 5.41 -12.38 1.45
N ALA A 335 6.55 -13.07 1.44
CA ALA A 335 6.73 -14.30 2.21
C ALA A 335 6.46 -14.06 3.72
N PRO A 336 5.93 -15.04 4.48
CA PRO A 336 5.56 -14.84 5.89
C PRO A 336 6.66 -14.24 6.78
N SER A 337 7.93 -14.53 6.46
CA SER A 337 9.10 -14.00 7.18
C SER A 337 9.45 -12.55 6.88
N LEU A 338 8.80 -11.93 5.89
CA LEU A 338 9.02 -10.57 5.42
C LEU A 338 7.80 -9.66 5.62
N VAL A 339 6.75 -10.15 6.27
CA VAL A 339 5.53 -9.39 6.56
C VAL A 339 5.55 -8.90 8.01
N TYR A 340 5.29 -7.61 8.21
CA TYR A 340 4.97 -7.04 9.51
C TYR A 340 3.45 -6.88 9.67
N PRO A 341 2.76 -7.78 10.39
CA PRO A 341 1.35 -7.64 10.73
C PRO A 341 1.22 -6.73 11.97
N HIS A 342 0.78 -5.49 11.77
CA HIS A 342 0.61 -4.59 12.91
C HIS A 342 -0.56 -5.02 13.81
N ASP A 343 -0.28 -5.13 15.10
CA ASP A 343 -1.25 -5.36 16.17
C ASP A 343 -1.73 -4.01 16.73
N TRP A 344 -2.95 -3.65 16.36
CA TRP A 344 -3.52 -2.35 16.65
C TRP A 344 -4.01 -2.27 18.10
N HIS A 345 -3.64 -1.21 18.81
CA HIS A 345 -4.33 -0.76 20.02
C HIS A 345 -5.13 0.50 19.74
N GLU A 346 -6.18 0.77 20.51
CA GLU A 346 -6.84 2.07 20.44
C GLU A 346 -5.83 3.19 20.69
N LYS A 347 -5.99 4.29 19.94
CA LYS A 347 -5.10 5.46 19.98
C LYS A 347 -3.70 5.23 19.44
N ASP A 348 -3.50 4.14 18.70
CA ASP A 348 -2.32 4.00 17.85
C ASP A 348 -2.47 4.84 16.58
N LEU A 349 -1.41 5.57 16.25
CA LEU A 349 -1.21 6.24 14.98
C LEU A 349 -0.01 5.59 14.29
N VAL A 350 -0.25 5.00 13.12
CA VAL A 350 0.80 4.54 12.21
C VAL A 350 0.97 5.53 11.07
N LEU A 351 2.19 6.02 10.87
CA LEU A 351 2.62 6.69 9.65
C LEU A 351 3.40 5.68 8.84
N PHE A 352 3.16 5.61 7.53
CA PHE A 352 4.01 4.81 6.65
C PHE A 352 4.38 5.58 5.39
N HIS A 353 5.62 5.36 4.96
CA HIS A 353 6.19 5.85 3.72
C HIS A 353 5.48 5.15 2.56
N ASN A 354 4.37 5.74 2.11
CA ASN A 354 3.50 5.17 1.08
C ASN A 354 4.22 4.94 -0.27
N ARG A 355 5.39 5.56 -0.47
CA ARG A 355 6.26 5.37 -1.64
C ARG A 355 7.37 4.32 -1.43
N GLY A 356 7.36 3.60 -0.32
CA GLY A 356 8.37 2.57 -0.03
C GLY A 356 7.83 1.29 0.59
N VAL A 357 6.52 1.20 0.84
CA VAL A 357 5.88 -0.01 1.37
C VAL A 357 4.62 -0.35 0.60
N LEU A 358 4.40 -1.65 0.43
CA LEU A 358 3.06 -2.17 0.18
C LEU A 358 2.39 -2.50 1.51
N HIS A 359 1.08 -2.38 1.53
CA HIS A 359 0.28 -2.78 2.67
C HIS A 359 -1.01 -3.47 2.25
N SER A 360 -1.57 -4.25 3.17
CA SER A 360 -2.85 -4.92 3.00
C SER A 360 -3.60 -4.99 4.32
N VAL A 361 -4.91 -4.77 4.25
CA VAL A 361 -5.78 -5.09 5.38
C VAL A 361 -6.04 -6.59 5.41
N VAL A 362 -6.04 -7.17 6.61
CA VAL A 362 -6.22 -8.59 6.84
C VAL A 362 -7.35 -8.81 7.84
N GLY A 363 -8.14 -9.84 7.58
CA GLY A 363 -9.18 -10.28 8.50
C GLY A 363 -10.58 -10.29 7.90
N ALA A 364 -11.46 -10.93 8.64
CA ALA A 364 -12.89 -10.91 8.42
C ALA A 364 -13.53 -10.53 9.75
N PHE A 365 -14.40 -9.54 9.72
CA PHE A 365 -15.14 -9.08 10.89
C PHE A 365 -16.60 -9.49 10.78
N ALA A 366 -17.18 -9.86 11.92
CA ALA A 366 -18.63 -9.90 12.05
C ALA A 366 -19.21 -8.47 11.93
N PRO A 367 -20.47 -8.31 11.48
CA PRO A 367 -21.07 -6.99 11.30
C PRO A 367 -21.10 -6.11 12.57
N ASP A 368 -21.14 -6.72 13.75
CA ASP A 368 -21.18 -6.07 15.06
C ASP A 368 -19.78 -5.81 15.66
N GLN A 369 -18.71 -6.33 15.06
CA GLN A 369 -17.34 -6.00 15.46
C GLN A 369 -16.97 -4.61 14.94
N ILE A 370 -17.16 -3.60 15.80
CA ILE A 370 -16.89 -2.21 15.45
C ILE A 370 -15.39 -1.98 15.32
N ARG A 371 -14.97 -1.54 14.14
CA ARG A 371 -13.63 -1.01 13.86
C ARG A 371 -13.79 0.42 13.38
N LYS A 372 -13.07 1.37 13.98
CA LYS A 372 -13.19 2.80 13.66
C LYS A 372 -11.83 3.45 13.55
N PHE A 373 -11.47 3.88 12.34
CA PHE A 373 -10.16 4.44 12.02
C PHE A 373 -10.31 5.73 11.21
N HIS A 374 -9.39 6.66 11.42
CA HIS A 374 -9.17 7.78 10.52
C HIS A 374 -7.96 7.49 9.62
N GLN A 375 -8.16 7.55 8.31
CA GLN A 375 -7.08 7.52 7.32
C GLN A 375 -6.87 8.91 6.75
N CYS A 376 -5.62 9.35 6.62
CA CYS A 376 -5.30 10.56 5.86
C CYS A 376 -4.07 10.32 4.99
N ASN A 377 -4.21 10.65 3.71
CA ASN A 377 -3.14 10.71 2.72
C ASN A 377 -3.48 11.80 1.70
N LEU A 378 -2.46 12.44 1.13
CA LEU A 378 -2.65 13.53 0.18
C LEU A 378 -1.92 13.24 -1.14
N ALA A 379 -2.54 13.56 -2.27
CA ALA A 379 -1.94 13.36 -3.59
C ALA A 379 -0.63 14.14 -3.69
N GLY A 380 0.48 13.47 -4.02
CA GLY A 380 1.80 14.12 -4.00
C GLY A 380 1.87 15.33 -4.93
N SER A 381 2.67 16.34 -4.56
CA SER A 381 2.99 17.48 -5.44
C SER A 381 3.88 17.09 -6.63
N ASP A 382 4.53 15.94 -6.53
CA ASP A 382 5.50 15.41 -7.48
C ASP A 382 5.30 13.90 -7.65
N PHE A 383 5.71 13.36 -8.80
CA PHE A 383 5.77 11.92 -9.01
C PHE A 383 7.04 11.30 -8.40
N PRO A 384 6.99 10.04 -7.93
CA PRO A 384 8.16 9.34 -7.43
C PRO A 384 9.30 9.33 -8.47
N LYS A 385 10.51 9.57 -8.01
CA LYS A 385 11.72 9.45 -8.83
C LYS A 385 12.13 7.99 -8.95
N GLY A 386 12.58 7.61 -10.13
CA GLY A 386 13.07 6.26 -10.40
C GLY A 386 14.56 6.07 -10.13
N PRO A 387 15.12 4.94 -10.58
CA PRO A 387 16.56 4.71 -10.61
C PRO A 387 17.26 5.80 -11.43
N THR A 388 18.45 6.20 -10.96
CA THR A 388 19.36 7.07 -11.71
C THR A 388 20.16 6.27 -12.73
N GLU A 389 20.87 6.94 -13.64
CA GLU A 389 21.78 6.25 -14.57
C GLU A 389 22.84 5.40 -13.85
N GLU A 390 23.31 5.84 -12.69
CA GLU A 390 24.26 5.08 -11.86
C GLU A 390 23.62 3.81 -11.29
N ASP A 391 22.37 3.90 -10.85
CA ASP A 391 21.61 2.74 -10.39
C ASP A 391 21.39 1.75 -11.53
N THR A 392 21.02 2.23 -12.72
CA THR A 392 20.86 1.38 -13.90
C THR A 392 22.19 0.74 -14.28
N LYS A 393 23.31 1.45 -14.33
CA LYS A 393 24.63 0.84 -14.60
C LYS A 393 25.04 -0.21 -13.57
N LYS A 394 24.63 -0.03 -12.31
CA LYS A 394 24.94 -0.94 -11.21
C LYS A 394 24.14 -2.24 -11.29
N TRP A 395 22.87 -2.15 -11.66
CA TRP A 395 21.93 -3.26 -11.51
C TRP A 395 21.44 -3.86 -12.84
N ALA A 396 21.59 -3.16 -13.98
CA ALA A 396 21.16 -3.61 -15.29
C ALA A 396 22.07 -4.67 -15.90
#